data_AF-A0A1G4PRG5-F1
#
_entry.id   AF-A0A1G4PRG5-F1
#
_cell.length_a   1.000
_cell.length_b   1.000
_cell.length_c   1.000
_cell.angle_alpha   90.00
_cell.angle_beta   90.00
_cell.angle_gamma   90.00
#
_symmetry.space_group_name_H-M   'P 1'
#
loop_
_entity.id
_entity.type
_entity.pdbx_description
1 polymer ?
#
loop_
_entity_poly.entity_id
_entity_poly.type
_entity_poly.pdbx_seq_one_letter_code
_entity_poly.pdbx_strand_id
1 'polypeptide(L)' 'MASIRIEVDADPIKVDALKIYLGHKNTSLEVEILHQIESLYNKNVPSNVKDFLAEYIENEGK' A
#
# COMPACT_ATOMS: atom_id res chain seq x y z
N MET A 1 11.89 -7.01 6.71
CA MET A 1 10.65 -6.49 6.07
C MET A 1 9.53 -6.57 7.09
N ALA A 2 8.90 -5.44 7.42
CA ALA A 2 7.64 -5.47 8.14
C ALA A 2 6.58 -6.10 7.21
N SER A 3 5.84 -7.09 7.71
CA SER A 3 4.74 -7.71 6.98
C SER A 3 3.44 -7.39 7.72
N ILE A 4 2.45 -6.91 6.97
CA ILE A 4 1.11 -6.66 7.50
C ILE A 4 0.12 -7.59 6.80
N ARG A 5 -0.74 -8.25 7.57
CA ARG A 5 -1.91 -8.99 7.06
C ARG A 5 -3.14 -8.14 7.36
N ILE A 6 -3.87 -7.77 6.32
CA ILE A 6 -5.11 -7.01 6.43
C ILE A 6 -6.26 -7.90 5.96
N GLU A 7 -7.28 -8.03 6.79
CA GLU A 7 -8.54 -8.67 6.43
C GLU A 7 -9.62 -7.59 6.45
N VAL A 8 -10.35 -7.46 5.35
CA VAL A 8 -11.41 -6.46 5.19
C VAL A 8 -12.65 -7.13 4.64
N ASP A 9 -13.80 -6.82 5.21
CA ASP A 9 -15.08 -7.24 4.66
C ASP A 9 -15.42 -6.36 3.47
N ALA A 10 -15.48 -6.97 2.30
CA ALA A 10 -15.86 -6.31 1.06
C ALA A 10 -16.98 -7.11 0.39
N ASP A 11 -17.82 -6.39 -0.36
CA ASP A 11 -18.84 -6.99 -1.21
C ASP A 11 -18.16 -7.91 -2.25
N PRO A 12 -18.45 -9.23 -2.26
CA PRO A 12 -17.82 -10.17 -3.17
C PRO A 12 -17.98 -9.79 -4.64
N ILE A 13 -19.13 -9.23 -5.02
CA ILE A 13 -19.40 -8.82 -6.40
C ILE A 13 -18.46 -7.69 -6.83
N LYS A 14 -18.18 -6.76 -5.91
CA LYS A 14 -17.25 -5.65 -6.18
C LYS A 14 -15.81 -6.16 -6.30
N VAL A 15 -15.42 -7.12 -5.46
CA VAL A 15 -14.08 -7.74 -5.52
C VAL A 15 -13.88 -8.47 -6.84
N ASP A 16 -14.86 -9.26 -7.28
CA ASP A 16 -14.78 -10.00 -8.54
C ASP A 16 -14.76 -9.05 -9.75
N ALA A 17 -15.61 -8.02 -9.74
CA ALA A 17 -15.57 -6.98 -10.77
C ALA A 17 -14.19 -6.31 -10.82
N LEU A 18 -13.62 -5.92 -9.68
CA LEU A 18 -12.29 -5.33 -9.61
C LEU A 18 -11.24 -6.26 -10.24
N LYS A 19 -11.21 -7.54 -9.86
CA LYS A 19 -10.26 -8.51 -10.42
C LYS A 19 -10.36 -8.62 -11.94
N ILE A 20 -11.58 -8.69 -12.48
CA ILE A 20 -11.81 -8.78 -13.93
C ILE A 20 -11.29 -7.53 -14.65
N TYR A 21 -11.72 -6.35 -14.21
CA TYR A 21 -11.37 -5.09 -14.87
C TYR A 21 -9.91 -4.70 -14.70
N LEU A 22 -9.28 -5.04 -13.58
CA LEU A 22 -7.84 -4.86 -13.38
C LEU A 22 -7.05 -5.83 -14.29
N GLY A 23 -7.53 -7.07 -14.46
CA GLY A 23 -6.96 -8.00 -15.43
C GLY A 23 -6.95 -7.44 -16.86
N HIS A 24 -8.03 -6.77 -17.28
CA HIS A 24 -8.08 -6.09 -18.58
C HIS A 24 -7.07 -4.93 -18.70
N LYS A 25 -6.65 -4.35 -17.58
CA LYS A 25 -5.62 -3.29 -17.49
C LYS A 25 -4.22 -3.84 -17.23
N ASN A 26 -4.04 -5.16 -17.27
CA ASN A 26 -2.79 -5.84 -17.01
C ASN A 26 -2.20 -5.53 -15.61
N THR A 27 -3.08 -5.39 -14.61
CA THR A 27 -2.72 -5.19 -13.19
C THR A 27 -3.55 -6.14 -12.31
N SER A 28 -3.28 -6.17 -11.01
CA SER A 28 -4.00 -7.00 -10.03
C SER A 28 -4.47 -6.18 -8.85
N LEU A 29 -5.40 -6.73 -8.07
CA LEU A 29 -5.92 -6.07 -6.88
C LEU A 29 -4.81 -5.83 -5.84
N GLU A 30 -3.92 -6.80 -5.67
CA GLU A 30 -2.78 -6.72 -4.75
C GLU A 30 -1.83 -5.58 -5.14
N VAL A 31 -1.52 -5.45 -6.43
CA VAL A 31 -0.66 -4.38 -6.96
C VAL A 31 -1.28 -3.01 -6.66
N GLU A 32 -2.58 -2.84 -6.90
CA GLU A 32 -3.22 -1.55 -6.61
C GLU A 32 -3.37 -1.26 -5.13
N ILE A 33 -3.58 -2.28 -4.30
CA ILE A 33 -3.57 -2.10 -2.84
C ILE A 33 -2.18 -1.64 -2.37
N LEU A 34 -1.10 -2.18 -2.93
CA LEU A 34 0.27 -1.72 -2.62
C LEU A 34 0.48 -0.26 -3.01
N HIS A 35 0.09 0.14 -4.22
CA HIS A 35 0.14 1.56 -4.62
C HIS A 35 -0.69 2.45 -3.70
N GLN A 36 -1.85 1.96 -3.25
CA GLN A 36 -2.71 2.72 -2.35
C GLN A 36 -2.08 2.89 -0.96
N ILE A 37 -1.31 1.91 -0.48
CA ILE A 37 -0.53 2.03 0.77
C ILE A 37 0.53 3.13 0.62
N GLU A 38 1.28 3.14 -0.48
CA GLU A 38 2.27 4.19 -0.76
C GLU A 38 1.60 5.57 -0.86
N SER A 39 0.46 5.64 -1.53
CA SER A 39 -0.35 6.86 -1.64
C SER A 39 -0.84 7.36 -0.27
N LEU A 40 -1.28 6.45 0.60
CA LEU A 40 -1.67 6.77 1.98
C LEU A 40 -0.49 7.30 2.79
N TYR A 41 0.69 6.68 2.68
CA TYR A 41 1.91 7.17 3.32
C TYR A 41 2.24 8.58 2.82
N ASN A 42 2.25 8.77 1.51
CA ASN A 42 2.61 10.05 0.91
C ASN A 42 1.66 11.18 1.30
N LYS A 43 0.36 10.89 1.35
CA LYS A 43 -0.69 11.85 1.69
C LYS A 43 -0.73 12.21 3.17
N ASN A 44 -0.52 11.24 4.06
CA ASN A 44 -0.78 11.42 5.50
C ASN A 44 0.49 11.65 6.33
N VAL A 45 1.67 11.25 5.85
CA VAL A 45 2.92 11.46 6.57
C VAL A 45 3.56 12.78 6.11
N PRO A 46 3.73 13.77 7.00
CA PRO A 46 4.40 15.03 6.68
C PRO A 46 5.87 14.83 6.30
N SER A 47 6.42 15.69 5.44
CA SER A 47 7.80 15.54 4.95
C SER A 47 8.84 15.48 6.07
N ASN A 48 8.72 16.33 7.09
CA ASN A 48 9.64 16.32 8.25
C ASN A 48 9.63 14.98 9.01
N VAL A 49 8.50 14.26 9.02
CA VAL A 49 8.42 12.92 9.62
C VAL A 49 9.03 11.87 8.69
N LYS A 50 8.84 11.99 7.37
CA LYS A 50 9.47 11.08 6.38
C LYS A 50 10.99 11.18 6.43
N ASP A 51 11.51 12.40 6.46
CA ASP A 51 12.94 12.67 6.51
C ASP A 51 13.55 12.11 7.81
N PHE A 52 12.90 12.36 8.95
CA PHE A 52 13.30 11.78 10.23
C PHE A 52 13.28 10.24 10.22
N LEU A 53 12.24 9.61 9.66
CA LEU A 53 12.15 8.15 9.57
C LEU A 53 13.24 7.56 8.68
N ALA A 54 13.55 8.21 7.55
CA ALA A 54 14.62 7.79 6.67
C ALA A 54 15.98 7.83 7.39
N GLU A 55 16.29 8.95 8.04
CA GLU A 55 17.51 9.10 8.84
C GLU A 55 17.56 8.12 10.02
N TYR A 56 16.43 7.89 10.71
CA TYR A 56 16.36 6.95 11.82
C TYR A 56 16.64 5.51 11.37
N ILE A 57 16.05 5.07 10.26
CA ILE A 57 16.26 3.71 9.71
C ILE A 57 17.70 3.53 9.21
N GLU A 58 18.30 4.55 8.60
CA GLU A 58 19.71 4.51 8.18
C GLU A 58 20.68 4.43 9.36
N ASN A 59 20.35 5.09 10.48
CA ASN A 59 21.21 5.14 11.66
C ASN A 59 21.03 3.93 12.61
N GLU A 60 19.84 3.33 12.69
CA GLU A 60 19.60 2.08 13.45
C GLU A 60 19.79 0.80 12.59
N GLY A 61 20.22 0.95 11.34
CA GLY A 61 20.71 -0.12 10.47
C GLY A 61 22.16 -0.56 10.75
N LYS A 62 22.70 -0.26 11.95
CA LYS A 62 23.92 -0.84 12.53
C LYS A 62 23.61 -1.53 13.86
#